data_AF-A0A9E4D2D6-F1
#
_entry.id   AF-A0A9E4D2D6-F1
#
_cell.length_a   1.000
_cell.length_b   1.000
_cell.length_c   1.000
_cell.angle_alpha   90.00
_cell.angle_beta   90.00
_cell.angle_gamma   90.00
#
_symmetry.space_group_name_H-M   'P 1'
#
loop_
_entity.id
_entity.type
_entity.pdbx_description
1 polymer ?
#
loop_
_entity_poly.entity_id
_entity_poly.type
_entity_poly.pdbx_seq_one_letter_code
_entity_poly.pdbx_strand_id
1 'polypeptide(L)'
;MLTYDRVTECVPRQLPGTTVLINAIYDEFDPPPPDPTWSRWGLNCRPMNGANGPIPGTLSVHSGGRAIDIRANANNPDELDYGNRLTQWLTTHAERLGIQSVMWNGQVWGGPTERWYWRPISPRYHQHKDHIHYEQTEHAALTLTTETIMSLTSPHPADPLFDKTVEATGEYRGVGRYPQYRIIDNGVDPVEIVHQNGAPQLKNLSDMLYEAFGVTRPASPVTRAIWDPFARAVVLFTDADDGTFYIPVA
;
A
#
# COMPACT_ATOMS: atom_id res chain seq x y z
N MET A 1 -6.98 -1.94 18.70
CA MET A 1 -5.53 -2.14 18.87
C MET A 1 -5.21 -3.55 18.42
N LEU A 2 -4.33 -3.70 17.43
CA LEU A 2 -3.87 -5.01 16.97
C LEU A 2 -3.06 -5.69 18.09
N THR A 3 -3.36 -6.96 18.33
CA THR A 3 -2.61 -7.84 19.22
C THR A 3 -2.05 -9.01 18.43
N TYR A 4 -0.90 -9.54 18.85
CA TYR A 4 -0.32 -10.71 18.19
C TYR A 4 -0.84 -12.02 18.80
N ASP A 5 -1.61 -12.77 18.01
CA ASP A 5 -2.12 -14.09 18.40
C ASP A 5 -1.09 -15.16 18.03
N ARG A 6 -0.66 -15.97 19.00
CA ARG A 6 0.20 -17.14 18.76
C ARG A 6 -0.63 -18.35 18.35
N VAL A 7 -0.02 -19.28 17.62
CA VAL A 7 -0.63 -20.59 17.35
C VAL A 7 -0.25 -21.58 18.44
N THR A 8 -1.26 -22.22 19.02
CA THR A 8 -1.12 -23.23 20.08
C THR A 8 -1.47 -24.64 19.60
N GLU A 9 -2.16 -24.76 18.46
CA GLU A 9 -2.56 -26.04 17.89
C GLU A 9 -2.44 -26.08 16.36
N CYS A 10 -2.31 -27.29 15.83
CA CYS A 10 -2.36 -27.54 14.39
C CYS A 10 -3.81 -27.67 13.95
N VAL A 11 -4.21 -26.86 12.97
CA VAL A 11 -5.51 -26.95 12.31
C VAL A 11 -5.31 -27.67 10.98
N PRO A 12 -6.13 -28.70 10.66
CA PRO A 12 -5.93 -29.52 9.46
C PRO A 12 -6.44 -28.85 8.16
N ARG A 13 -6.75 -27.55 8.20
CA ARG A 13 -7.34 -26.80 7.08
C ARG A 13 -7.08 -25.31 7.22
N GLN A 14 -7.14 -24.61 6.09
CA GLN A 14 -7.05 -23.17 6.05
C GLN A 14 -8.34 -22.60 6.61
N LEU A 15 -8.24 -21.55 7.42
CA LEU A 15 -9.41 -20.96 8.03
C LEU A 15 -10.23 -20.18 6.99
N PRO A 16 -11.56 -20.10 7.14
CA PRO A 16 -12.44 -19.53 6.12
C PRO A 16 -12.09 -18.09 5.73
N GLY A 17 -11.83 -17.23 6.72
CA GLY A 17 -11.44 -15.83 6.50
C GLY A 17 -10.09 -15.71 5.78
N THR A 18 -9.14 -16.61 6.05
CA THR A 18 -7.88 -16.65 5.31
C THR A 18 -8.07 -17.11 3.87
N THR A 19 -9.00 -18.05 3.63
CA THR A 19 -9.38 -18.49 2.28
C THR A 19 -10.02 -17.35 1.49
N VAL A 20 -10.92 -16.60 2.14
CA VAL A 20 -11.58 -15.43 1.55
C VAL A 20 -10.55 -14.35 1.18
N LEU A 21 -9.60 -14.06 2.08
CA LEU A 21 -8.56 -13.07 1.81
C LEU A 21 -7.67 -13.47 0.64
N ILE A 22 -7.18 -14.71 0.61
CA ILE A 22 -6.29 -15.11 -0.48
C ILE A 22 -7.01 -15.11 -1.83
N ASN A 23 -8.28 -15.51 -1.88
CA ASN A 23 -9.04 -15.44 -3.13
C ASN A 23 -9.20 -13.99 -3.61
N ALA A 24 -9.55 -13.07 -2.71
CA ALA A 24 -9.67 -11.66 -3.07
C ALA A 24 -8.34 -11.04 -3.51
N ILE A 25 -7.21 -11.44 -2.92
CA ILE A 25 -5.89 -11.01 -3.39
C ILE A 25 -5.63 -11.50 -4.81
N TYR A 26 -5.99 -12.74 -5.13
CA TYR A 26 -5.84 -13.28 -6.49
C TYR A 26 -6.74 -12.57 -7.50
N ASP A 27 -7.95 -12.19 -7.08
CA ASP A 27 -8.91 -11.48 -7.93
C ASP A 27 -8.48 -10.02 -8.20
N GLU A 28 -7.93 -9.32 -7.19
CA GLU A 28 -7.62 -7.89 -7.26
C GLU A 28 -6.21 -7.58 -7.77
N PHE A 29 -5.21 -8.37 -7.34
CA PHE A 29 -3.81 -8.04 -7.60
C PHE A 29 -3.18 -8.87 -8.72
N ASP A 30 -3.93 -9.82 -9.31
CA ASP A 30 -3.50 -10.73 -10.37
C ASP A 30 -2.04 -11.23 -10.17
N PRO A 31 -1.79 -11.98 -9.09
CA PRO A 31 -0.44 -12.40 -8.74
C PRO A 31 0.23 -13.15 -9.89
N PRO A 32 1.57 -13.10 -9.98
CA PRO A 32 2.31 -13.96 -10.89
C PRO A 32 1.82 -15.39 -10.73
N PRO A 33 1.57 -16.13 -11.84
CA PRO A 33 1.00 -17.46 -11.75
C PRO A 33 1.86 -18.30 -10.80
N PRO A 34 1.22 -19.02 -9.85
CA PRO A 34 1.96 -19.88 -8.96
C PRO A 34 2.70 -20.90 -9.82
N ASP A 35 3.98 -21.13 -9.51
CA ASP A 35 4.67 -22.30 -10.04
C ASP A 35 3.83 -23.54 -9.69
N PRO A 36 3.55 -24.46 -10.62
CA PRO A 36 2.72 -25.64 -10.34
C PRO A 36 3.27 -26.54 -9.22
N THR A 37 4.54 -26.37 -8.83
CA THR A 37 5.15 -27.02 -7.67
C THR A 37 4.95 -26.25 -6.35
N TRP A 38 4.51 -25.00 -6.42
CA TRP A 38 4.16 -24.15 -5.29
C TRP A 38 2.66 -24.27 -5.02
N SER A 39 2.27 -25.34 -4.33
CA SER A 39 0.97 -25.37 -3.65
C SER A 39 0.90 -24.17 -2.70
N ARG A 40 -0.18 -23.37 -2.75
CA ARG A 40 -0.46 -22.27 -1.81
C ARG A 40 -0.08 -22.74 -0.40
N TRP A 41 1.06 -22.31 0.15
CA TRP A 41 1.66 -22.91 1.36
C TRP A 41 0.91 -22.54 2.65
N GLY A 42 -0.38 -22.25 2.56
CA GLY A 42 -1.21 -21.79 3.66
C GLY A 42 -1.28 -22.73 4.85
N LEU A 43 -1.01 -24.02 4.63
CA LEU A 43 -1.11 -25.06 5.66
C LEU A 43 0.16 -25.88 5.77
N ASN A 44 0.80 -25.79 6.92
CA ASN A 44 1.93 -26.63 7.25
C ASN A 44 2.04 -26.75 8.76
N CYS A 45 1.62 -27.89 9.30
CA CYS A 45 1.73 -28.18 10.72
C CYS A 45 3.16 -28.54 11.07
N ARG A 46 3.89 -27.53 11.54
CA ARG A 46 5.31 -27.62 11.87
C ARG A 46 5.70 -26.61 12.93
N PRO A 47 6.82 -26.84 13.64
CA PRO A 47 7.38 -25.81 14.50
C PRO A 47 7.77 -24.55 13.73
N MET A 48 7.84 -23.43 14.44
CA MET A 48 8.40 -22.20 13.88
C MET A 48 9.88 -22.42 13.56
N ASN A 49 10.35 -21.91 12.42
CA ASN A 49 11.77 -21.94 12.10
C ASN A 49 12.47 -20.74 12.77
N GLY A 50 13.49 -21.02 13.57
CA GLY A 50 14.42 -20.04 14.11
C GLY A 50 15.71 -19.94 13.27
N ALA A 51 16.64 -19.10 13.71
CA ALA A 51 17.93 -18.90 13.06
C ALA A 51 18.80 -20.18 12.96
N ASN A 52 18.57 -21.15 13.85
CA ASN A 52 19.34 -22.40 13.93
C ASN A 52 18.47 -23.64 13.64
N GLY A 53 17.33 -23.48 12.97
CA GLY A 53 16.38 -24.56 12.69
C GLY A 53 15.08 -24.47 13.52
N PRO A 54 14.27 -25.54 13.53
CA PRO A 54 12.97 -25.55 14.22
C PRO A 54 13.09 -25.22 15.72
N ILE A 55 12.20 -24.38 16.25
CA ILE A 55 12.15 -24.03 17.68
C ILE A 55 11.21 -25.00 18.39
N PRO A 56 11.71 -25.90 19.26
CA PRO A 56 10.87 -26.88 19.96
C PRO A 56 9.77 -26.22 20.79
N GLY A 57 8.59 -26.83 20.85
CA GLY A 57 7.45 -26.33 21.63
C GLY A 57 6.76 -25.09 21.05
N THR A 58 7.10 -24.69 19.82
CA THR A 58 6.41 -23.62 19.09
C THR A 58 5.68 -24.19 17.89
N LEU A 59 4.71 -23.44 17.37
CA LEU A 59 4.08 -23.72 16.08
C LEU A 59 4.23 -22.51 15.15
N SER A 60 4.45 -22.79 13.88
CA SER A 60 4.35 -21.78 12.82
C SER A 60 2.90 -21.31 12.69
N VAL A 61 2.68 -20.06 12.30
CA VAL A 61 1.32 -19.55 12.07
C VAL A 61 0.62 -20.28 10.90
N HIS A 62 1.38 -20.85 9.97
CA HIS A 62 0.86 -21.80 8.97
C HIS A 62 0.21 -23.05 9.60
N SER A 63 0.61 -23.44 10.81
CA SER A 63 -0.02 -24.56 11.52
C SER A 63 -1.45 -24.20 11.97
N GLY A 64 -1.75 -22.92 12.19
CA GLY A 64 -3.08 -22.45 12.57
C GLY A 64 -4.00 -22.19 11.37
N GLY A 65 -3.55 -22.46 10.14
CA GLY A 65 -4.32 -22.22 8.92
C GLY A 65 -4.63 -20.74 8.64
N ARG A 66 -3.81 -19.83 9.18
CA ARG A 66 -4.02 -18.36 9.12
C ARG A 66 -2.81 -17.56 8.66
N ALA A 67 -1.88 -18.24 7.99
CA ALA A 67 -0.77 -17.61 7.29
C ALA A 67 -0.77 -18.06 5.83
N ILE A 68 -0.22 -17.24 4.95
CA ILE A 68 -0.10 -17.54 3.52
C ILE A 68 1.25 -17.05 3.01
N ASP A 69 1.87 -17.86 2.17
CA ASP A 69 2.97 -17.45 1.31
C ASP A 69 2.46 -17.27 -0.12
N ILE A 70 2.70 -16.09 -0.70
CA ILE A 70 2.38 -15.76 -2.10
C ILE A 70 3.70 -15.61 -2.86
N ARG A 71 3.85 -16.36 -3.95
CA ARG A 71 5.03 -16.29 -4.82
C ARG A 71 5.24 -14.86 -5.31
N ALA A 72 6.44 -14.33 -5.14
CA ALA A 72 6.91 -13.09 -5.74
C ALA A 72 8.44 -13.01 -5.62
N ASN A 73 9.14 -12.70 -6.71
CA ASN A 73 10.59 -12.57 -6.72
C ASN A 73 11.00 -11.09 -6.68
N ALA A 74 11.55 -10.65 -5.54
CA ALA A 74 12.02 -9.28 -5.35
C ALA A 74 13.17 -8.87 -6.29
N ASN A 75 13.80 -9.82 -7.00
CA ASN A 75 14.81 -9.52 -8.03
C ASN A 75 14.21 -9.37 -9.44
N ASN A 76 12.93 -9.68 -9.63
CA ASN A 76 12.19 -9.38 -10.84
C ASN A 76 11.47 -8.03 -10.65
N PRO A 77 11.72 -6.99 -11.47
CA PRO A 77 11.11 -5.67 -11.29
C PRO A 77 9.57 -5.68 -11.23
N ASP A 78 8.91 -6.49 -12.05
CA ASP A 78 7.44 -6.53 -12.09
C ASP A 78 6.87 -7.21 -10.84
N GLU A 79 7.52 -8.30 -10.39
CA GLU A 79 7.12 -9.00 -9.15
C GLU A 79 7.49 -8.19 -7.90
N LEU A 80 8.52 -7.34 -7.98
CA LEU A 80 8.88 -6.39 -6.93
C LEU A 80 7.81 -5.31 -6.78
N ASP A 81 7.36 -4.70 -7.88
CA ASP A 81 6.27 -3.71 -7.86
C ASP A 81 4.98 -4.32 -7.29
N TYR A 82 4.60 -5.50 -7.79
CA TYR A 82 3.48 -6.28 -7.28
C TYR A 82 3.59 -6.51 -5.76
N GLY A 83 4.74 -7.01 -5.28
CA GLY A 83 4.92 -7.30 -3.88
C GLY A 83 4.88 -6.06 -2.99
N ASN A 84 5.40 -4.94 -3.48
CA ASN A 84 5.32 -3.66 -2.77
C ASN A 84 3.88 -3.17 -2.65
N ARG A 85 3.11 -3.19 -3.75
CA ARG A 85 1.70 -2.78 -3.76
C ARG A 85 0.84 -3.64 -2.83
N LEU A 86 0.98 -4.97 -2.91
CA LEU A 86 0.20 -5.87 -2.08
C LEU A 86 0.54 -5.72 -0.59
N THR A 87 1.83 -5.73 -0.24
CA THR A 87 2.24 -5.63 1.17
C THR A 87 1.86 -4.27 1.78
N GLN A 88 1.91 -3.21 0.99
CA GLN A 88 1.36 -1.93 1.40
C GLN A 88 -0.14 -2.03 1.67
N TRP A 89 -0.95 -2.55 0.74
CA TRP A 89 -2.40 -2.68 0.95
C TRP A 89 -2.75 -3.50 2.19
N LEU A 90 -2.03 -4.61 2.43
CA LEU A 90 -2.19 -5.43 3.62
C LEU A 90 -1.90 -4.66 4.91
N THR A 91 -0.82 -3.87 4.94
CA THR A 91 -0.43 -3.11 6.12
C THR A 91 -1.32 -1.88 6.36
N THR A 92 -1.76 -1.19 5.30
CA THR A 92 -2.71 -0.08 5.37
C THR A 92 -4.06 -0.51 5.93
N HIS A 93 -4.54 -1.69 5.54
CA HIS A 93 -5.83 -2.23 5.98
C HIS A 93 -5.69 -3.25 7.11
N ALA A 94 -4.55 -3.28 7.80
CA ALA A 94 -4.22 -4.34 8.74
C ALA A 94 -5.27 -4.53 9.84
N GLU A 95 -5.85 -3.45 10.37
CA GLU A 95 -6.91 -3.56 11.39
C GLU A 95 -8.19 -4.21 10.85
N ARG A 96 -8.58 -3.89 9.61
CA ARG A 96 -9.83 -4.38 9.00
C ARG A 96 -9.68 -5.81 8.47
N LEU A 97 -8.50 -6.16 7.99
CA LEU A 97 -8.15 -7.49 7.50
C LEU A 97 -7.68 -8.44 8.62
N GLY A 98 -7.41 -7.88 9.80
CA GLY A 98 -6.78 -8.57 10.93
C GLY A 98 -5.37 -9.05 10.61
N ILE A 99 -4.57 -8.29 9.87
CA ILE A 99 -3.17 -8.62 9.60
C ILE A 99 -2.33 -8.34 10.85
N GLN A 100 -1.61 -9.36 11.32
CA GLN A 100 -0.74 -9.26 12.49
C GLN A 100 0.75 -9.36 12.15
N SER A 101 1.10 -9.76 10.92
CA SER A 101 2.47 -9.79 10.42
C SER A 101 2.48 -9.80 8.90
N VAL A 102 3.44 -9.09 8.30
CA VAL A 102 3.77 -9.20 6.87
C VAL A 102 5.28 -9.25 6.73
N MET A 103 5.81 -10.16 5.91
CA MET A 103 7.25 -10.25 5.59
C MET A 103 7.45 -10.21 4.08
N TRP A 104 8.32 -9.32 3.63
CA TRP A 104 8.63 -9.12 2.22
C TRP A 104 9.98 -8.44 2.06
N ASN A 105 10.78 -8.91 1.10
CA ASN A 105 12.04 -8.30 0.66
C ASN A 105 12.99 -7.89 1.80
N GLY A 106 13.22 -8.80 2.74
CA GLY A 106 14.13 -8.61 3.89
C GLY A 106 13.55 -7.72 4.99
N GLN A 107 12.26 -7.40 4.94
CA GLN A 107 11.58 -6.59 5.94
C GLN A 107 10.40 -7.33 6.55
N VAL A 108 10.05 -6.95 7.77
CA VAL A 108 8.87 -7.44 8.50
C VAL A 108 8.11 -6.25 9.08
N TRP A 109 6.80 -6.28 8.95
CA TRP A 109 5.85 -5.40 9.61
C TRP A 109 5.07 -6.22 10.64
N GLY A 110 4.91 -5.71 11.86
CA GLY A 110 4.20 -6.42 12.93
C GLY A 110 5.01 -7.58 13.55
N GLY A 111 4.28 -8.64 13.93
CA GLY A 111 4.80 -9.84 14.57
C GLY A 111 4.78 -9.83 16.11
N PRO A 112 5.43 -10.81 16.77
CA PRO A 112 5.32 -11.04 18.21
C PRO A 112 5.78 -9.90 19.12
N THR A 113 6.51 -8.92 18.59
CA THR A 113 6.94 -7.73 19.34
C THR A 113 5.94 -6.58 19.24
N GLU A 114 4.82 -6.76 18.53
CA GLU A 114 3.75 -5.77 18.34
C GLU A 114 4.26 -4.42 17.82
N ARG A 115 5.25 -4.50 16.92
CA ARG A 115 5.85 -3.33 16.26
C ARG A 115 5.18 -3.14 14.91
N TRP A 116 4.16 -2.29 14.87
CA TRP A 116 3.33 -2.02 13.68
C TRP A 116 3.99 -1.07 12.67
N TYR A 117 5.24 -1.35 12.33
CA TYR A 117 6.03 -0.63 11.32
C TYR A 117 7.04 -1.58 10.66
N TRP A 118 7.49 -1.24 9.46
CA TRP A 118 8.48 -2.00 8.73
C TRP A 118 9.86 -1.92 9.38
N ARG A 119 10.49 -3.08 9.56
CA ARG A 119 11.84 -3.20 10.12
C ARG A 119 12.62 -4.29 9.39
N PRO A 120 13.96 -4.20 9.34
CA PRO A 120 14.77 -5.24 8.72
C PRO A 120 14.65 -6.58 9.46
N ILE A 121 14.62 -7.65 8.69
CA ILE A 121 14.78 -9.02 9.19
C ILE A 121 16.27 -9.26 9.41
N SER A 122 16.63 -9.90 10.53
CA SER A 122 18.03 -10.27 10.76
C SER A 122 18.52 -11.21 9.65
N PRO A 123 19.77 -11.05 9.15
CA PRO A 123 20.30 -11.83 8.02
C PRO A 123 20.42 -13.33 8.31
N ARG A 124 20.24 -13.75 9.57
CA ARG A 124 20.22 -15.16 9.98
C ARG A 124 18.89 -15.87 9.69
N TYR A 125 17.85 -15.13 9.30
CA TYR A 125 16.54 -15.69 8.97
C TYR A 125 16.27 -15.62 7.47
N HIS A 126 15.25 -16.35 7.03
CA HIS A 126 14.77 -16.29 5.65
C HIS A 126 14.40 -14.85 5.28
N GLN A 127 14.89 -14.37 4.14
CA GLN A 127 14.77 -12.97 3.74
C GLN A 127 13.51 -12.66 2.93
N HIS A 128 12.64 -13.64 2.65
CA HIS A 128 11.35 -13.42 1.96
C HIS A 128 11.52 -12.62 0.65
N LYS A 129 12.54 -12.96 -0.14
CA LYS A 129 12.84 -12.34 -1.44
C LYS A 129 12.23 -13.11 -2.61
N ASP A 130 11.66 -14.27 -2.35
CA ASP A 130 11.06 -15.21 -3.29
C ASP A 130 9.56 -15.46 -3.00
N HIS A 131 9.03 -14.86 -1.92
CA HIS A 131 7.61 -14.83 -1.61
C HIS A 131 7.28 -13.71 -0.60
N ILE A 132 6.01 -13.32 -0.61
CA ILE A 132 5.36 -12.50 0.42
C ILE A 132 4.75 -13.43 1.44
N HIS A 133 5.00 -13.20 2.72
CA HIS A 133 4.35 -13.91 3.82
C HIS A 133 3.43 -12.96 4.56
N TYR A 134 2.18 -13.37 4.85
CA TYR A 134 1.32 -12.65 5.77
C TYR A 134 0.65 -13.57 6.78
N GLU A 135 0.34 -13.01 7.95
CA GLU A 135 -0.36 -13.68 9.04
C GLU A 135 -1.61 -12.89 9.42
N GLN A 136 -2.73 -13.58 9.61
CA GLN A 136 -3.94 -13.01 10.21
C GLN A 136 -4.04 -13.35 11.70
N THR A 137 -4.70 -12.48 12.48
CA THR A 137 -5.22 -12.80 13.81
C THR A 137 -6.16 -14.01 13.71
N GLU A 138 -6.31 -14.74 14.81
CA GLU A 138 -7.21 -15.90 14.82
C GLU A 138 -8.65 -15.47 14.56
N HIS A 139 -9.07 -14.36 15.18
CA HIS A 139 -10.40 -13.81 14.97
C HIS A 139 -10.68 -13.53 13.50
N ALA A 140 -9.83 -12.74 12.82
CA ALA A 140 -10.07 -12.40 11.41
C ALA A 140 -9.94 -13.62 10.48
N ALA A 141 -9.04 -14.54 10.78
CA ALA A 141 -8.93 -15.78 10.03
C ALA A 141 -10.21 -16.63 10.10
N LEU A 142 -10.99 -16.53 11.18
CA LEU A 142 -12.28 -17.19 11.33
C LEU A 142 -13.46 -16.40 10.76
N THR A 143 -13.44 -15.06 10.89
CA THR A 143 -14.64 -14.22 10.69
C THR A 143 -14.59 -13.30 9.47
N LEU A 144 -13.44 -13.12 8.82
CA LEU A 144 -13.32 -12.21 7.67
C LEU A 144 -14.24 -12.68 6.53
N THR A 145 -14.98 -11.74 5.96
CA THR A 145 -15.98 -11.99 4.90
C THR A 145 -15.60 -11.27 3.61
N THR A 146 -16.15 -11.75 2.50
CA THR A 146 -16.02 -11.10 1.20
C THR A 146 -16.55 -9.67 1.23
N GLU A 147 -17.65 -9.41 1.94
CA GLU A 147 -18.22 -8.06 2.11
C GLU A 147 -17.22 -7.10 2.78
N THR A 148 -16.54 -7.56 3.83
CA THR A 148 -15.49 -6.76 4.47
C THR A 148 -14.39 -6.41 3.48
N ILE A 149 -13.91 -7.37 2.68
CA ILE A 149 -12.85 -7.10 1.70
C ILE A 149 -13.33 -6.19 0.57
N MET A 150 -14.55 -6.41 0.05
CA MET A 150 -15.17 -5.55 -0.96
C MET A 150 -15.30 -4.11 -0.46
N SER A 151 -15.55 -3.89 0.83
CA SER A 151 -15.56 -2.53 1.41
C SER A 151 -14.20 -1.83 1.42
N LEU A 152 -13.10 -2.57 1.24
CA LEU A 152 -11.72 -2.06 1.21
C LEU A 152 -11.13 -1.96 -0.21
N THR A 153 -11.76 -2.64 -1.17
CA THR A 153 -11.35 -2.73 -2.59
C THR A 153 -12.29 -1.99 -3.52
N SER A 154 -13.55 -1.77 -3.12
CA SER A 154 -14.44 -0.88 -3.84
C SER A 154 -13.82 0.53 -3.84
N PRO A 155 -13.89 1.28 -4.95
CA PRO A 155 -13.70 2.71 -4.86
C PRO A 155 -14.71 3.20 -3.82
N HIS A 156 -14.22 3.69 -2.69
CA HIS A 156 -15.03 4.48 -1.80
C HIS A 156 -15.74 5.52 -2.70
N PRO A 157 -17.07 5.74 -2.62
CA PRO A 157 -17.71 6.84 -3.34
C PRO A 157 -16.89 8.11 -3.11
N ALA A 158 -16.17 8.54 -4.15
CA ALA A 158 -15.28 9.68 -4.21
C ALA A 158 -14.81 10.15 -2.81
N ASP A 159 -13.76 9.55 -2.28
CA ASP A 159 -12.84 10.39 -1.53
C ASP A 159 -12.29 11.38 -2.59
N PRO A 160 -12.69 12.67 -2.59
CA PRO A 160 -12.47 13.58 -3.73
C PRO A 160 -10.98 13.87 -4.00
N LEU A 161 -10.10 13.25 -3.21
CA LEU A 161 -8.67 13.41 -3.19
C LEU A 161 -7.92 12.21 -3.80
N PHE A 162 -8.56 11.05 -3.94
CA PHE A 162 -7.88 9.82 -4.39
C PHE A 162 -7.70 9.71 -5.91
N ASP A 163 -8.43 10.49 -6.72
CA ASP A 163 -8.42 10.34 -8.19
C ASP A 163 -7.93 11.58 -8.95
N LYS A 164 -7.21 12.48 -8.27
CA LYS A 164 -6.65 13.67 -8.93
C LYS A 164 -5.20 13.44 -9.35
N THR A 165 -5.01 13.05 -10.60
CA THR A 165 -3.70 13.11 -11.25
C THR A 165 -3.51 14.52 -11.81
N VAL A 166 -2.45 15.23 -11.39
CA VAL A 166 -2.08 16.53 -11.98
C VAL A 166 -1.08 16.26 -13.10
N GLU A 167 -1.52 16.38 -14.35
CA GLU A 167 -0.60 16.40 -15.50
C GLU A 167 -0.24 17.84 -15.85
N ALA A 168 1.05 18.15 -15.80
CA ALA A 168 1.60 19.40 -16.32
C ALA A 168 1.99 19.18 -17.80
N THR A 169 1.09 19.50 -18.73
CA THR A 169 1.42 19.53 -20.16
C THR A 169 1.81 20.94 -20.56
N GLY A 170 3.12 21.19 -20.71
CA GLY A 170 3.64 22.42 -21.30
C GLY A 170 4.43 22.11 -22.57
N GLU A 171 3.88 22.45 -23.74
CA GLU A 171 4.68 22.50 -24.97
C GLU A 171 5.57 23.74 -24.92
N TYR A 172 6.90 23.55 -24.90
CA TYR A 172 7.87 24.63 -24.87
C TYR A 172 7.98 25.28 -26.27
N ARG A 173 7.25 26.37 -26.50
CA ARG A 173 7.48 27.24 -27.67
C ARG A 173 7.56 28.71 -27.26
N GLY A 174 8.79 29.16 -27.01
CA GLY A 174 9.16 30.57 -27.09
C GLY A 174 8.86 31.45 -25.87
N VAL A 175 9.76 32.41 -25.68
CA VAL A 175 9.93 33.37 -24.59
C VAL A 175 8.60 33.92 -24.01
N GLY A 176 8.34 33.56 -22.74
CA GLY A 176 7.37 34.21 -21.88
C GLY A 176 5.96 33.62 -21.90
N ARG A 177 5.72 32.55 -21.11
CA ARG A 177 4.40 32.18 -20.53
C ARG A 177 4.54 31.01 -19.54
N TYR A 178 3.68 31.05 -18.52
CA TYR A 178 3.61 30.11 -17.38
C TYR A 178 3.04 28.74 -17.78
N PRO A 179 3.40 27.65 -17.08
CA PRO A 179 2.82 26.34 -17.29
C PRO A 179 1.30 26.37 -17.10
N GLN A 180 0.56 25.80 -18.05
CA GLN A 180 -0.84 25.45 -17.85
C GLN A 180 -0.88 24.11 -17.12
N TYR A 181 -1.54 24.07 -15.96
CA TYR A 181 -1.72 22.84 -15.20
C TYR A 181 -3.09 22.24 -15.54
N ARG A 182 -3.13 20.94 -15.83
CA ARG A 182 -4.36 20.20 -16.08
C ARG A 182 -4.57 19.19 -14.95
N ILE A 183 -5.75 19.23 -14.34
CA ILE A 183 -6.19 18.17 -13.41
C ILE A 183 -7.00 17.20 -14.26
N ILE A 184 -6.58 15.93 -14.31
CA ILE A 184 -7.30 14.88 -15.01
C ILE A 184 -7.98 14.01 -13.96
N ASP A 185 -9.29 13.86 -14.12
CA ASP A 185 -10.13 12.92 -13.39
C ASP A 185 -10.24 11.65 -14.26
N ASN A 186 -9.83 10.49 -13.74
CA ASN A 186 -9.64 9.26 -14.53
C ASN A 186 -10.98 8.59 -14.91
N GLY A 187 -11.84 9.27 -15.66
CA GLY A 187 -13.02 8.64 -16.25
C GLY A 187 -14.24 9.54 -16.47
N VAL A 188 -14.17 10.84 -16.17
CA VAL A 188 -15.24 11.80 -16.47
C VAL A 188 -14.68 12.92 -17.34
N ASP A 189 -15.47 13.35 -18.32
CA ASP A 189 -15.14 14.44 -19.25
C ASP A 189 -14.50 15.65 -18.53
N PRO A 190 -13.56 16.35 -19.20
CA PRO A 190 -12.72 17.36 -18.57
C PRO A 190 -13.55 18.43 -17.86
N VAL A 191 -13.21 18.71 -16.59
CA VAL A 191 -13.58 19.97 -15.95
C VAL A 191 -12.71 21.06 -16.56
N GLU A 192 -13.16 21.62 -17.68
CA GLU A 192 -12.67 22.91 -18.15
C GLU A 192 -13.17 23.98 -17.18
N ILE A 193 -12.30 24.51 -16.32
CA ILE A 193 -12.64 25.72 -15.55
C ILE A 193 -12.57 26.91 -16.51
N VAL A 194 -13.60 27.05 -17.35
CA VAL A 194 -13.86 28.30 -18.07
C VAL A 194 -14.56 29.24 -17.11
N HIS A 195 -13.81 30.17 -16.52
CA HIS A 195 -14.42 31.28 -15.83
C HIS A 195 -15.17 32.15 -16.86
N GLN A 196 -16.50 32.19 -16.76
CA GLN A 196 -17.32 33.14 -17.50
C GLN A 196 -17.03 34.56 -17.00
N ASN A 197 -16.64 35.41 -17.96
CA ASN A 197 -16.74 36.87 -18.00
C ASN A 197 -16.04 37.69 -16.89
N GLY A 198 -14.83 38.18 -17.22
CA GLY A 198 -14.33 39.47 -16.70
C GLY A 198 -12.90 39.45 -16.14
N ALA A 199 -11.91 39.60 -17.03
CA ALA A 199 -10.47 39.81 -16.77
C ALA A 199 -9.70 38.68 -16.01
N PRO A 200 -8.61 38.13 -16.59
CA PRO A 200 -7.87 37.05 -15.95
C PRO A 200 -7.02 37.59 -14.78
N GLN A 201 -7.44 37.34 -13.55
CA GLN A 201 -6.52 37.23 -12.42
C GLN A 201 -5.90 35.84 -12.52
N LEU A 202 -4.70 35.74 -13.11
CA LEU A 202 -3.94 34.50 -13.18
C LEU A 202 -3.52 34.09 -11.76
N LYS A 203 -4.25 33.15 -11.15
CA LYS A 203 -3.84 32.52 -9.89
C LYS A 203 -2.65 31.61 -10.17
N ASN A 204 -1.55 31.78 -9.44
CA ASN A 204 -0.44 30.82 -9.53
C ASN A 204 -0.81 29.52 -8.80
N LEU A 205 -0.09 28.43 -9.08
CA LEU A 205 -0.37 27.11 -8.47
C LEU A 205 -0.38 27.18 -6.93
N SER A 206 0.44 28.06 -6.34
CA SER A 206 0.48 28.29 -4.90
C SER A 206 -0.83 28.88 -4.36
N ASP A 207 -1.50 29.78 -5.10
CA ASP A 207 -2.82 30.32 -4.74
C ASP A 207 -3.90 29.23 -4.82
N MET A 208 -3.84 28.37 -5.84
CA MET A 208 -4.78 27.25 -6.00
C MET A 208 -4.64 26.22 -4.88
N LEU A 209 -3.41 25.88 -4.51
CA LEU A 209 -3.12 24.93 -3.42
C LEU A 209 -3.48 25.51 -2.05
N TYR A 210 -3.25 26.81 -1.83
CA TYR A 210 -3.67 27.51 -0.61
C TYR A 210 -5.19 27.47 -0.45
N GLU A 211 -5.94 27.77 -1.50
CA GLU A 211 -7.41 27.77 -1.46
C GLU A 211 -8.00 26.36 -1.32
N ALA A 212 -7.41 25.36 -1.98
CA ALA A 212 -7.91 23.99 -1.93
C ALA A 212 -7.60 23.26 -0.61
N PHE A 213 -6.47 23.57 0.04
CA PHE A 213 -5.95 22.77 1.14
C PHE A 213 -5.56 23.59 2.41
N GLY A 214 -5.70 24.91 2.40
CA GLY A 214 -5.46 25.77 3.57
C GLY A 214 -3.99 25.87 4.01
N VAL A 215 -3.04 25.61 3.11
CA VAL A 215 -1.62 25.44 3.44
C VAL A 215 -0.87 26.75 3.35
N THR A 216 0.02 27.04 4.29
CA THR A 216 0.92 28.20 4.23
C THR A 216 1.71 28.25 2.91
N ARG A 217 1.70 29.40 2.23
CA ARG A 217 2.35 29.56 0.92
C ARG A 217 3.88 29.34 1.06
N PRO A 218 4.49 28.50 0.22
CA PRO A 218 5.95 28.45 0.15
C PRO A 218 6.49 29.80 -0.34
N ALA A 219 7.66 30.19 0.17
CA ALA A 219 8.32 31.45 -0.19
C ALA A 219 8.80 31.48 -1.65
N SER A 220 9.05 30.30 -2.22
CA SER A 220 9.56 30.12 -3.59
C SER A 220 8.49 29.55 -4.52
N PRO A 221 8.55 29.85 -5.84
CA PRO A 221 7.59 29.33 -6.82
C PRO A 221 7.60 27.80 -6.87
N VAL A 222 6.40 27.20 -6.83
CA VAL A 222 6.22 25.75 -7.02
C VAL A 222 6.28 25.43 -8.51
N THR A 223 7.13 24.49 -8.88
CA THR A 223 7.34 24.08 -10.28
C THR A 223 6.84 22.70 -10.58
N ARG A 224 6.63 21.87 -9.55
CA ARG A 224 5.94 20.58 -9.68
C ARG A 224 5.23 20.24 -8.38
N ALA A 225 4.08 19.60 -8.49
CA ALA A 225 3.37 18.99 -7.37
C ALA A 225 3.09 17.53 -7.72
N ILE A 226 3.30 16.61 -6.78
CA ILE A 226 3.00 15.19 -6.93
C ILE A 226 2.20 14.76 -5.72
N TRP A 227 1.08 14.06 -5.92
CA TRP A 227 0.42 13.37 -4.81
C TRP A 227 1.29 12.19 -4.37
N ASP A 228 1.67 12.18 -3.11
CA ASP A 228 2.30 11.05 -2.45
C ASP A 228 1.21 10.29 -1.64
N PRO A 229 0.65 9.21 -2.21
CA PRO A 229 -0.36 8.42 -1.52
C PRO A 229 0.21 7.71 -0.28
N PHE A 230 1.53 7.57 -0.16
CA PHE A 230 2.21 6.91 0.95
C PHE A 230 2.31 7.83 2.18
N ALA A 231 2.58 9.12 1.96
CA ALA A 231 2.63 10.12 3.03
C ALA A 231 1.25 10.77 3.32
N ARG A 232 0.22 10.42 2.53
CA ARG A 232 -1.05 11.18 2.44
C ARG A 232 -0.77 12.67 2.26
N ALA A 233 0.18 12.99 1.40
CA ALA A 233 0.69 14.35 1.28
C ALA A 233 0.83 14.77 -0.17
N VAL A 234 0.62 16.05 -0.45
CA VAL A 234 1.08 16.63 -1.71
C VAL A 234 2.54 17.04 -1.53
N VAL A 235 3.41 16.50 -2.37
CA VAL A 235 4.83 16.82 -2.42
C VAL A 235 5.02 17.97 -3.40
N LEU A 236 5.49 19.11 -2.89
CA LEU A 236 5.80 20.28 -3.71
C LEU A 236 7.30 20.37 -3.97
N PHE A 237 7.64 20.62 -5.24
CA PHE A 237 8.98 20.93 -5.69
C PHE A 237 9.03 22.41 -6.07
N THR A 238 10.01 23.13 -5.54
CA THR A 238 10.27 24.54 -5.87
C THR A 238 11.57 24.67 -6.65
N ASP A 239 11.72 25.75 -7.40
CA ASP A 239 12.93 26.01 -8.22
C ASP A 239 14.17 26.47 -7.42
N ALA A 240 14.04 26.59 -6.10
CA ALA A 240 15.12 27.04 -5.23
C ALA A 240 15.67 25.86 -4.39
N ASP A 241 16.91 26.01 -3.89
CA ASP A 241 17.62 25.09 -2.96
C ASP A 241 16.89 24.82 -1.63
N ASP A 242 15.62 25.26 -1.52
CA ASP A 242 14.80 25.28 -0.32
C ASP A 242 14.14 23.92 -0.01
N GLY A 243 14.31 22.93 -0.90
CA GLY A 243 13.95 21.54 -0.66
C GLY A 243 12.52 21.13 -1.02
N THR A 244 12.24 19.87 -0.74
CA THR A 244 10.95 19.22 -1.00
C THR A 244 10.01 19.43 0.19
N PHE A 245 8.82 19.98 -0.05
CA PHE A 245 7.83 20.21 1.01
C PHE A 245 6.76 19.11 0.99
N TYR A 246 6.49 18.53 2.15
CA TYR A 246 5.39 17.58 2.35
C TYR A 246 4.23 18.31 3.00
N ILE A 247 3.11 18.36 2.29
CA ILE A 247 1.87 18.91 2.82
C ILE A 247 0.96 17.73 3.17
N PRO A 248 0.82 17.36 4.45
CA PRO A 248 -0.14 16.34 4.85
C PRO A 248 -1.55 16.82 4.51
N VAL A 249 -2.31 15.98 3.83
CA VAL A 249 -3.72 16.19 3.52
C VAL A 249 -4.52 15.40 4.54
N ALA A 250 -5.30 16.12 5.35
CA ALA A 250 -6.10 15.59 6.45
C ALA A 250 -7.33 14.83 5.95
#